data_AF-A0A846PQH7-F1
#
_entry.id   AF-A0A846PQH7-F1
#
_cell.length_a   1.000
_cell.length_b   1.000
_cell.length_c   1.000
_cell.angle_alpha   90.00
_cell.angle_beta   90.00
_cell.angle_gamma   90.00
#
_symmetry.space_group_name_H-M   'P 1'
#
loop_
_entity.id
_entity.type
_entity.pdbx_description
1 polymer ?
#
loop_
_entity_poly.entity_id
_entity_poly.type
_entity_poly.pdbx_seq_one_letter_code
_entity_poly.pdbx_strand_id
1 'polypeptide(L)'
;PYNVVVELQDVGLGKFTDKIVVDRAGVMEIIPSKAEAVANVSKLDIILTVPAEIKPVQNEKTLILSFYNPEAEDVVATSEEEPVFPAEEAGEET
;
A
#
# COMPACT_ATOMS: atom_id res chain seq x y z
N PRO A 1 2.08 14.82 10.59
CA PRO A 1 1.91 13.59 9.78
C PRO A 1 3.30 13.03 9.49
N TYR A 2 3.48 11.72 9.63
CA TYR A 2 4.75 11.08 9.33
C TYR A 2 4.81 10.78 7.83
N ASN A 3 5.93 11.09 7.19
CA ASN A 3 6.09 10.92 5.76
C ASN A 3 7.42 10.26 5.43
N VAL A 4 7.40 9.45 4.37
CA VAL A 4 8.56 8.72 3.87
C VAL A 4 8.64 8.99 2.39
N VAL A 5 9.80 9.42 1.94
CA VAL A 5 10.05 9.72 0.54
C VAL A 5 11.03 8.68 0.01
N VAL A 6 10.63 7.98 -1.05
CA VAL A 6 11.50 7.05 -1.75
C VAL A 6 11.69 7.54 -3.18
N GLU A 7 12.93 7.83 -3.52
CA GLU A 7 13.33 8.20 -4.88
C GLU A 7 13.92 6.98 -5.59
N LEU A 8 13.37 6.68 -6.76
CA LEU A 8 13.73 5.53 -7.58
C LEU A 8 14.34 6.05 -8.89
N GLN A 9 15.62 5.77 -9.08
CA GLN A 9 16.37 6.14 -10.29
C GLN A 9 16.15 5.10 -11.38
N ASP A 10 15.94 5.56 -12.61
CA ASP A 10 15.71 4.74 -13.80
C ASP A 10 14.55 3.73 -13.66
N VAL A 11 13.59 4.04 -12.79
CA VAL A 11 12.36 3.24 -12.60
C VAL A 11 11.18 3.98 -13.22
N GLY A 12 10.44 3.28 -14.07
CA GLY A 12 9.17 3.76 -14.61
C GLY A 12 7.98 3.34 -13.75
N LEU A 13 7.14 4.30 -13.33
CA LEU A 13 5.89 4.01 -12.60
C LEU A 13 4.85 3.21 -13.40
N GLY A 14 4.98 3.19 -14.73
CA GLY A 14 4.02 2.50 -15.60
C GLY A 14 2.59 3.01 -15.41
N LYS A 15 1.70 2.13 -14.95
CA LYS A 15 0.27 2.44 -14.67
C LYS A 15 0.03 3.02 -13.27
N PHE A 16 1.03 3.01 -12.39
CA PHE A 16 0.90 3.49 -11.02
C PHE A 16 1.13 5.00 -10.95
N THR A 17 0.18 5.75 -11.48
CA THR A 17 0.18 7.23 -11.46
C THR A 17 -0.80 7.82 -10.47
N ASP A 18 -1.76 7.01 -10.02
CA ASP A 18 -2.81 7.41 -9.10
C ASP A 18 -2.43 7.08 -7.66
N LYS A 19 -3.08 7.80 -6.74
CA LYS A 19 -2.97 7.57 -5.30
C LYS A 19 -3.40 6.15 -4.95
N ILE A 20 -2.60 5.48 -4.13
CA ILE A 20 -2.88 4.15 -3.60
C ILE A 20 -3.20 4.31 -2.12
N VAL A 21 -4.44 4.00 -1.72
CA VAL A 21 -4.86 4.01 -0.31
C VAL A 21 -4.58 2.64 0.28
N VAL A 22 -3.88 2.61 1.41
CA VAL A 22 -3.52 1.39 2.14
C VAL A 22 -3.86 1.65 3.59
N ASP A 23 -4.78 0.89 4.17
CA ASP A 23 -5.14 1.01 5.59
C ASP A 23 -4.58 -0.16 6.39
N ARG A 24 -3.25 -0.29 6.42
CA ARG A 24 -2.55 -1.39 7.09
C ARG A 24 -1.19 -0.96 7.61
N ALA A 25 -0.80 -1.51 8.77
CA ALA A 25 0.52 -1.34 9.37
C ALA A 25 0.95 0.12 9.56
N GLY A 26 0.00 1.03 9.76
CA GLY A 26 0.29 2.45 9.94
C GLY A 26 0.58 3.23 8.64
N VAL A 27 0.49 2.58 7.48
CA VAL A 27 0.46 3.27 6.19
C VAL A 27 -0.97 3.78 5.96
N MET A 28 -1.10 4.98 5.39
CA MET A 28 -2.38 5.59 5.03
C MET A 28 -2.55 5.66 3.51
N GLU A 29 -1.54 6.21 2.83
CA GLU A 29 -1.57 6.41 1.39
C GLU A 29 -0.15 6.44 0.82
N ILE A 30 -0.06 6.04 -0.44
CA ILE A 30 1.15 6.10 -1.26
C ILE A 30 0.80 6.94 -2.49
N ILE A 31 1.59 7.98 -2.72
CA ILE A 31 1.40 8.94 -3.81
C ILE A 31 2.60 8.82 -4.75
N PRO A 32 2.45 8.12 -5.89
CA PRO A 32 3.46 8.07 -6.92
C PRO A 32 3.53 9.39 -7.68
N SER A 33 4.73 9.86 -7.98
CA SER A 33 4.96 11.03 -8.83
C SER A 33 6.24 10.87 -9.65
N LYS A 34 6.34 11.57 -10.78
CA LYS A 34 7.61 11.68 -11.52
C LYS A 34 8.31 12.95 -11.05
N ALA A 35 9.60 12.88 -10.77
CA ALA A 35 10.35 14.07 -10.40
C ALA A 35 10.50 14.98 -11.64
N GLU A 36 9.88 16.17 -11.61
CA GLU A 36 9.89 17.10 -12.75
C GLU A 36 11.30 17.58 -13.10
N ALA A 37 12.20 17.62 -12.11
CA ALA A 37 13.56 18.15 -12.27
C ALA A 37 14.57 17.14 -12.83
N VAL A 38 14.29 15.83 -12.75
CA VAL A 38 15.26 14.80 -13.14
C VAL A 38 14.57 13.76 -14.02
N ALA A 39 15.02 13.67 -15.27
CA ALA A 39 14.54 12.65 -16.19
C ALA A 39 14.78 11.24 -15.60
N ASN A 40 13.78 10.37 -15.74
CA ASN A 40 13.81 8.98 -15.27
C ASN A 40 13.88 8.78 -13.74
N VAL A 41 13.56 9.79 -12.95
CA VAL A 41 13.38 9.61 -11.50
C VAL A 41 11.90 9.55 -11.17
N SER A 42 11.51 8.47 -10.49
CA SER A 42 10.18 8.32 -9.91
C SER A 42 10.26 8.49 -8.40
N LYS A 43 9.25 9.11 -7.81
CA LYS A 43 9.16 9.41 -6.38
C LYS A 43 7.90 8.76 -5.82
N LEU A 44 8.04 8.14 -4.66
CA LEU A 44 6.93 7.61 -3.87
C LEU A 44 6.86 8.40 -2.56
N ASP A 45 5.81 9.19 -2.38
CA ASP A 45 5.49 9.83 -1.11
C ASP A 45 4.53 8.91 -0.33
N ILE A 46 5.03 8.32 0.75
CA ILE A 46 4.28 7.38 1.59
C ILE A 46 3.90 8.11 2.88
N ILE A 47 2.60 8.25 3.13
CA ILE A 47 2.07 8.92 4.31
C ILE A 47 1.69 7.87 5.35
N LEU A 48 2.15 8.09 6.57
CA LEU A 48 1.93 7.20 7.71
C LEU A 48 1.06 7.89 8.77
N THR A 49 0.17 7.12 9.40
CA THR A 49 -0.68 7.59 10.51
C THR A 49 0.06 7.61 11.85
N VAL A 50 1.16 6.88 11.94
CA VAL A 50 1.90 6.54 13.16
C VAL A 50 3.41 6.50 12.83
N PRO A 51 4.28 6.74 13.82
CA PRO A 51 5.71 6.59 13.62
C PRO A 51 6.06 5.13 13.35
N ALA A 52 6.80 4.85 12.28
CA ALA A 52 7.23 3.50 11.93
C ALA A 52 8.73 3.46 11.63
N GLU A 53 9.39 2.37 12.02
CA GLU A 53 10.74 2.05 11.57
C GLU A 53 10.67 1.40 10.19
N ILE A 54 11.51 1.86 9.26
CA ILE A 54 11.45 1.43 7.86
C ILE A 54 12.76 0.80 7.47
N LYS A 55 12.68 -0.46 7.01
CA LYS A 55 13.84 -1.22 6.55
C LYS A 55 13.73 -1.50 5.06
N PRO A 56 14.54 -0.83 4.22
CA PRO A 56 14.62 -1.15 2.81
C PRO A 56 15.49 -2.40 2.59
N VAL A 57 14.99 -3.32 1.78
CA VAL A 57 15.74 -4.51 1.33
C VAL A 57 15.64 -4.58 -0.19
N GLN A 58 16.78 -4.48 -0.86
CA GLN A 58 16.86 -4.68 -2.30
C GLN A 58 17.16 -6.15 -2.59
N ASN A 59 16.30 -6.78 -3.38
CA ASN A 59 16.51 -8.12 -3.90
C ASN A 59 16.42 -8.10 -5.43
N GLU A 60 17.57 -8.19 -6.08
CA GLU A 60 17.73 -8.09 -7.55
C GLU A 60 17.07 -6.83 -8.15
N LYS A 61 15.83 -6.96 -8.64
CA LYS A 61 15.04 -5.89 -9.29
C LYS A 61 13.84 -5.44 -8.46
N THR A 62 13.74 -5.90 -7.22
CA THR A 62 12.64 -5.60 -6.31
C THR A 62 13.17 -4.83 -5.10
N LEU A 63 12.59 -3.66 -4.83
CA LEU A 63 12.78 -2.94 -3.58
C LEU A 63 11.61 -3.28 -2.65
N ILE A 64 11.93 -3.90 -1.51
CA ILE A 64 10.97 -4.24 -0.47
C ILE A 64 11.14 -3.24 0.67
N LEU A 65 10.06 -2.55 1.04
CA LEU A 65 10.04 -1.65 2.19
C LEU A 65 9.25 -2.31 3.32
N SER A 66 9.94 -2.71 4.38
CA SER A 66 9.31 -3.27 5.57
C SER A 66 9.04 -2.16 6.57
N PHE A 67 7.76 -1.96 6.90
CA PHE A 67 7.30 -1.00 7.91
C PHE A 67 7.08 -1.75 9.22
N TYR A 68 7.83 -1.41 10.25
CA TYR A 68 7.64 -1.91 11.60
C TYR A 68 7.03 -0.82 12.46
N ASN A 69 5.80 -1.05 12.92
CA ASN A 69 5.13 -0.14 13.82
C ASN A 69 4.78 -0.87 15.12
N PRO A 70 5.40 -0.50 16.26
CA PRO A 70 5.10 -1.09 17.56
C PRO A 70 3.67 -0.81 18.03
N GLU A 71 2.99 0.20 17.45
CA GLU A 71 1.61 0.57 17.79
C GLU A 71 0.56 -0.07 16.85
N ALA A 72 0.96 -0.77 15.78
CA ALA A 72 0.04 -1.42 14.82
C ALA A 72 -0.19 -2.90 15.08
N GLU A 73 0.40 -3.48 16.15
CA GLU A 73 0.25 -4.91 16.46
C GLU A 73 -1.20 -5.33 16.78
N ASP A 74 -2.15 -4.39 16.85
CA ASP A 74 -3.57 -4.65 17.12
C ASP A 74 -4.46 -4.88 15.87
N VAL A 75 -3.94 -4.77 14.63
CA VAL A 75 -4.79 -4.94 13.41
C VAL A 75 -4.27 -6.00 12.43
N VAL A 76 -3.89 -7.16 12.94
CA VAL A 76 -3.73 -8.35 12.08
C VAL A 76 -4.36 -9.58 12.72
N ALA A 77 -5.68 -9.58 12.84
CA ALA A 77 -6.48 -10.81 12.93
C ALA A 77 -7.90 -10.57 12.43
N THR A 78 -8.12 -10.68 11.12
CA THR A 78 -9.26 -11.39 10.55
C THR A 78 -8.89 -11.77 9.11
N SER A 79 -8.40 -12.99 8.99
CA SER A 79 -8.39 -13.75 7.74
C SER A 79 -9.84 -14.00 7.29
N GLU A 80 -10.04 -13.97 5.97
CA GLU A 80 -11.07 -14.72 5.23
C GLU A 80 -12.40 -14.99 5.94
N GLU A 81 -13.42 -14.18 5.63
CA GLU A 81 -14.79 -14.66 5.63
C GLU A 81 -15.29 -14.62 4.18
N GLU A 82 -15.58 -15.80 3.65
CA GLU A 82 -16.08 -16.06 2.30
C GLU A 82 -17.36 -15.25 2.01
N PRO A 83 -17.59 -14.78 0.77
CA PRO A 83 -18.87 -14.18 0.42
C PRO A 83 -19.95 -15.26 0.41
N VAL A 84 -20.76 -15.32 1.48
CA VAL A 84 -22.03 -16.05 1.45
C VAL A 84 -22.97 -15.31 0.51
N PHE A 85 -23.03 -15.73 -0.74
CA PHE A 85 -24.09 -15.33 -1.67
C PHE A 85 -25.41 -15.92 -1.15
N PRO A 86 -26.42 -15.09 -0.81
CA PRO A 86 -27.75 -15.62 -0.52
C PRO A 86 -28.30 -16.26 -1.80
N ALA A 87 -28.65 -17.54 -1.70
CA ALA A 87 -29.36 -18.25 -2.76
C ALA A 87 -30.69 -17.55 -3.05
N GLU A 88 -30.90 -17.26 -4.33
CA GLU A 88 -32.16 -16.87 -4.93
C GLU A 88 -33.21 -17.94 -4.62
N GLU A 89 -34.15 -17.66 -3.71
CA GLU A 89 -35.34 -18.50 -3.51
C GLU A 89 -36.27 -18.31 -4.72
N ALA A 90 -36.10 -19.21 -5.68
CA ALA A 90 -37.13 -19.59 -6.63
C ALA A 90 -38.39 -20.02 -5.85
N GLY A 91 -39.53 -19.43 -6.19
CA GLY A 91 -40.78 -19.61 -5.49
C GLY A 91 -41.41 -20.99 -5.65
N GLU A 92 -42.34 -21.28 -4.74
CA GLU A 92 -43.58 -22.03 -4.94
C GLU A 92 -44.40 -21.82 -3.65
N GLU A 93 -45.62 -21.27 -3.71
CA GLU A 93 -46.89 -21.95 -3.40
C GLU A 93 -47.90 -20.79 -3.22
N THR A 94 -49.17 -20.81 -3.60
CA THR A 94 -50.15 -21.84 -3.97
C THR A 94 -51.28 -21.16 -4.75
#